data_AF-A0A1M3DG53-F1
#
_entry.id   AF-A0A1M3DG53-F1
#
_cell.length_a   1.000
_cell.length_b   1.000
_cell.length_c   1.000
_cell.angle_alpha   90.00
_cell.angle_beta   90.00
_cell.angle_gamma   90.00
#
_symmetry.space_group_name_H-M   'P 1'
#
loop_
_entity.id
_entity.type
_entity.pdbx_description
1 polymer ?
#
loop_
_entity_poly.entity_id
_entity_poly.type
_entity_poly.pdbx_seq_one_letter_code
_entity_poly.pdbx_strand_id
1 'polypeptide(L)'
;METVSVRDSDGKRIAKYILLTETEIRAILNGRAIIPKVFKDKLVKEYGPFDRIIGMEVYPRALQVDHRVPYQVSGDDGLWAEDIKKFMLLFESSQRKKSFSCERCRNFLKFREPSVCGTCYWAFPEAYDHIAMRKVRQLELVWQDEEADAFDRIKAKLAAEGRTIEEAAKALLLTLDK
;
A
#
# COMPACT_ATOMS: atom_id res chain seq x y z
N MET A 1 16.57 -22.11 13.67
CA MET A 1 17.48 -23.12 14.27
C MET A 1 16.89 -23.52 15.60
N GLU A 2 16.68 -24.81 15.81
CA GLU A 2 16.22 -25.35 17.09
C GLU A 2 17.38 -26.09 17.77
N THR A 3 17.45 -26.03 19.09
CA THR A 3 18.47 -26.75 19.88
C THR A 3 17.78 -27.68 20.85
N VAL A 4 18.06 -28.98 20.72
CA VAL A 4 17.53 -30.03 21.62
C VAL A 4 18.67 -30.72 22.35
N SER A 5 18.44 -31.08 23.61
CA SER A 5 19.42 -31.86 24.39
C SER A 5 19.22 -33.34 24.10
N VAL A 6 20.27 -34.01 23.63
CA VAL A 6 20.27 -35.45 23.32
C VAL A 6 21.44 -36.14 24.04
N ARG A 7 21.45 -37.47 24.07
CA ARG A 7 22.62 -38.25 24.48
C ARG A 7 23.33 -38.80 23.26
N ASP A 8 24.66 -38.80 23.27
CA ASP A 8 25.47 -39.49 22.27
C ASP A 8 25.50 -41.01 22.50
N SER A 9 26.21 -41.74 21.64
CA SER A 9 26.37 -43.20 21.74
C SER A 9 27.01 -43.65 23.06
N ASP A 10 27.77 -42.76 23.71
CA ASP A 10 28.48 -43.01 24.97
C ASP A 10 27.68 -42.53 26.20
N GLY A 11 26.45 -42.06 25.98
CA GLY A 11 25.51 -41.65 27.03
C GLY A 11 25.73 -40.23 27.58
N LYS A 12 26.65 -39.45 27.00
CA LYS A 12 26.93 -38.07 27.40
C LYS A 12 25.89 -37.12 26.82
N ARG A 13 25.42 -36.17 27.62
CA ARG A 13 24.47 -35.14 27.17
C ARG A 13 25.19 -34.14 26.25
N ILE A 14 24.66 -33.96 25.06
CA ILE A 14 25.13 -33.00 24.05
C ILE A 14 23.97 -32.15 23.52
N ALA A 15 24.30 -31.01 22.91
CA ALA A 15 23.35 -30.20 22.18
C ALA A 15 23.31 -30.64 20.71
N LYS A 16 22.12 -30.92 20.18
CA LYS A 16 21.90 -31.19 18.76
C LYS A 16 21.24 -29.97 18.14
N TYR A 17 21.91 -29.39 17.16
CA TYR A 17 21.40 -28.28 16.36
C TYR A 17 20.62 -28.84 15.18
N ILE A 18 19.35 -28.46 15.09
CA ILE A 18 18.48 -28.81 13.97
C ILE A 18 18.34 -27.57 13.09
N LEU A 19 18.88 -27.68 11.87
CA LEU A 19 18.60 -26.71 10.82
C LEU A 19 17.19 -26.97 10.31
N LEU A 20 16.34 -25.97 10.50
CA LEU A 20 14.97 -26.01 10.04
C LEU A 20 14.95 -25.84 8.52
N THR A 21 13.98 -26.49 7.88
CA THR A 21 13.68 -26.28 6.46
C THR A 21 13.16 -24.87 6.23
N GLU A 22 13.19 -24.41 4.98
CA GLU A 22 12.68 -23.09 4.62
C GLU A 22 11.20 -22.90 5.03
N THR A 23 10.38 -23.95 4.88
CA THR A 23 8.96 -23.95 5.29
C THR A 23 8.80 -23.80 6.80
N GLU A 24 9.61 -24.52 7.59
CA GLU A 24 9.58 -24.43 9.06
C GLU A 24 10.10 -23.08 9.56
N ILE A 25 11.14 -22.52 8.92
CA ILE A 25 11.63 -21.17 9.19
C ILE A 25 10.54 -20.14 8.92
N ARG A 26 9.82 -20.25 7.79
CA ARG A 26 8.71 -19.35 7.43
C ARG A 26 7.54 -19.42 8.43
N ALA A 27 7.28 -20.59 9.02
CA ALA A 27 6.25 -20.74 10.04
C ALA A 27 6.61 -20.07 11.38
N ILE A 28 7.90 -19.84 11.64
CA ILE A 28 8.42 -19.30 12.90
C ILE A 28 8.81 -17.82 12.77
N LEU A 29 9.23 -17.38 11.57
CA LEU A 29 9.49 -15.98 11.27
C LEU A 29 8.17 -15.21 11.12
N ASN A 30 7.64 -14.73 12.24
CA ASN A 30 6.50 -13.79 12.29
C ASN A 30 6.88 -12.35 11.86
N GLY A 31 7.78 -12.22 10.88
CA GLY A 31 8.27 -10.93 10.38
C GLY A 31 7.87 -10.69 8.93
N ARG A 32 7.68 -9.42 8.58
CA ARG A 32 7.44 -9.00 7.19
C ARG A 32 8.62 -9.43 6.31
N ALA A 33 8.33 -10.17 5.25
CA ALA A 33 9.32 -10.57 4.27
C ALA A 33 9.86 -9.37 3.48
N ILE A 34 11.12 -9.47 3.05
CA ILE A 34 11.73 -8.48 2.15
C ILE A 34 11.13 -8.69 0.77
N ILE A 35 10.55 -7.63 0.20
CA ILE A 35 9.99 -7.67 -1.15
C ILE A 35 11.15 -7.72 -2.18
N PRO A 36 11.25 -8.76 -3.02
CA PRO A 36 12.33 -8.87 -3.99
C PRO A 36 12.28 -7.76 -5.05
N LYS A 37 13.44 -7.32 -5.53
CA LYS A 37 13.53 -6.32 -6.63
C LYS A 37 12.78 -6.76 -7.88
N VAL A 38 12.91 -8.04 -8.25
CA VAL A 38 12.21 -8.62 -9.42
C VAL A 38 10.69 -8.50 -9.30
N PHE A 39 10.15 -8.56 -8.07
CA PHE A 39 8.72 -8.40 -7.83
C PHE A 39 8.27 -6.94 -8.05
N LYS A 40 9.08 -5.98 -7.60
CA LYS A 40 8.85 -4.55 -7.91
C LYS A 40 8.88 -4.29 -9.41
N ASP A 41 9.84 -4.89 -10.13
CA ASP A 41 9.95 -4.71 -11.58
C ASP A 41 8.71 -5.27 -12.31
N LYS A 42 8.13 -6.39 -11.83
CA LYS A 42 6.85 -6.93 -12.33
C LYS A 42 5.70 -5.94 -12.11
N LEU A 43 5.59 -5.34 -10.93
CA LEU A 43 4.56 -4.34 -10.63
C LEU A 43 4.68 -3.11 -11.53
N VAL A 44 5.90 -2.59 -11.74
CA VAL A 44 6.13 -1.43 -12.63
C VAL A 44 5.79 -1.78 -14.07
N LYS A 45 6.09 -3.00 -14.51
CA LYS A 45 5.73 -3.47 -15.86
C LYS A 45 4.22 -3.58 -16.05
N GLU A 46 3.48 -4.07 -15.05
CA GLU A 46 2.03 -4.25 -15.13
C GLU A 46 1.27 -2.92 -14.98
N TYR A 47 1.61 -2.13 -13.97
CA TYR A 47 0.84 -0.95 -13.58
C TYR A 47 1.42 0.37 -14.10
N GLY A 48 2.59 0.32 -14.74
CA GLY A 48 3.37 1.51 -15.06
C GLY A 48 4.03 2.12 -13.82
N PRO A 49 4.86 3.15 -14.01
CA PRO A 49 5.58 3.82 -12.95
C PRO A 49 4.73 4.91 -12.26
N PHE A 50 3.51 4.57 -11.85
CA PHE A 50 2.57 5.52 -11.24
C PHE A 50 2.41 5.29 -9.75
N ASP A 51 2.26 6.37 -8.99
CA ASP A 51 1.75 6.29 -7.63
C ASP A 51 0.25 5.93 -7.67
N ARG A 52 -0.13 4.85 -6.98
CA ARG A 52 -1.49 4.32 -7.08
C ARG A 52 -2.55 5.15 -6.33
N ILE A 53 -2.16 6.05 -5.44
CA ILE A 53 -3.07 6.92 -4.68
C ILE A 53 -3.33 8.23 -5.45
N ILE A 54 -2.27 8.87 -5.95
CA ILE A 54 -2.38 10.20 -6.57
C ILE A 54 -2.38 10.15 -8.10
N GLY A 55 -2.10 8.99 -8.69
CA GLY A 55 -2.11 8.78 -10.15
C GLY A 55 -0.95 9.42 -10.91
N MET A 56 -0.01 10.08 -10.22
CA MET A 56 1.09 10.80 -10.88
C MET A 56 2.21 9.84 -11.29
N GLU A 57 2.87 10.14 -12.40
CA GLU A 57 4.04 9.39 -12.85
C GLU A 57 5.24 9.72 -11.95
N VAL A 58 5.99 8.69 -11.57
CA VAL A 58 7.12 8.78 -10.66
C VAL A 58 8.24 7.90 -11.17
N TYR A 59 9.49 8.40 -11.14
CA TYR A 59 10.65 7.58 -11.47
C TYR A 59 10.60 6.22 -10.75
N PRO A 60 10.75 5.08 -11.45
CA PRO A 60 10.57 3.74 -10.87
C PRO A 60 11.37 3.51 -9.58
N ARG A 61 12.56 4.11 -9.49
CA ARG A 61 13.42 4.02 -8.31
C ARG A 61 12.83 4.66 -7.05
N ALA A 62 12.01 5.69 -7.19
CA ALA A 62 11.37 6.42 -6.09
C ALA A 62 10.05 5.79 -5.64
N LEU A 63 9.49 4.86 -6.42
CA LEU A 63 8.32 4.07 -6.01
C LEU A 63 8.71 3.02 -4.96
N GLN A 64 7.84 2.81 -3.99
CA GLN A 64 7.91 1.79 -2.97
C GLN A 64 6.79 0.76 -3.23
N VAL A 65 7.07 -0.50 -2.95
CA VAL A 65 6.03 -1.54 -2.99
C VAL A 65 5.41 -1.63 -1.61
N ASP A 66 4.08 -1.57 -1.56
CA ASP A 66 3.33 -1.85 -0.35
C ASP A 66 2.21 -2.86 -0.58
N HIS A 67 1.78 -3.50 0.49
CA HIS A 67 0.57 -4.32 0.44
C HIS A 67 -0.67 -3.41 0.38
N ARG A 68 -1.64 -3.78 -0.46
CA ARG A 68 -2.95 -3.09 -0.47
C ARG A 68 -3.63 -3.22 0.88
N VAL A 69 -3.76 -4.46 1.39
CA VAL A 69 -4.19 -4.72 2.77
C VAL A 69 -2.95 -4.73 3.68
N PRO A 70 -2.91 -3.98 4.80
CA PRO A 70 -1.73 -3.92 5.65
C PRO A 70 -1.28 -5.32 6.12
N TYR A 71 0.05 -5.54 6.19
CA TYR A 71 0.64 -6.80 6.68
C TYR A 71 0.06 -7.24 8.03
N GLN A 72 -0.20 -6.31 8.95
CA GLN A 72 -0.76 -6.64 10.27
C GLN A 72 -2.22 -7.13 10.20
N VAL A 73 -2.89 -7.04 9.04
CA VAL A 73 -4.26 -7.51 8.80
C VAL A 73 -4.26 -8.81 7.99
N SER A 74 -3.43 -8.91 6.93
CA SER A 74 -3.43 -10.07 6.02
C SER A 74 -2.12 -10.87 5.97
N GLY A 75 -1.11 -10.53 6.78
CA GLY A 75 0.25 -11.07 6.63
C GLY A 75 0.88 -10.71 5.29
N ASP A 76 1.86 -11.51 4.86
CA ASP A 76 2.46 -11.45 3.52
C ASP A 76 1.67 -12.29 2.49
N ASP A 77 0.35 -12.32 2.64
CA ASP A 77 -0.53 -13.03 1.70
C ASP A 77 -0.33 -12.49 0.27
N GLY A 78 -0.12 -13.41 -0.67
CA GLY A 78 0.16 -13.13 -2.08
C GLY A 78 1.63 -12.92 -2.43
N LEU A 79 2.55 -12.64 -1.48
CA LEU A 79 3.95 -12.38 -1.84
C LEU A 79 4.61 -13.61 -2.48
N TRP A 80 4.44 -14.78 -1.86
CA TRP A 80 5.04 -16.04 -2.32
C TRP A 80 4.36 -16.62 -3.57
N ALA A 81 3.08 -16.31 -3.74
CA ALA A 81 2.32 -16.64 -4.95
C ALA A 81 2.58 -15.63 -6.08
N GLU A 82 3.40 -14.61 -5.82
CA GLU A 82 3.63 -13.47 -6.69
C GLU A 82 2.34 -12.79 -7.19
N ASP A 83 1.31 -12.75 -6.35
CA ASP A 83 0.03 -12.15 -6.66
C ASP A 83 0.12 -10.62 -6.59
N ILE A 84 0.55 -10.03 -7.71
CA ILE A 84 0.72 -8.58 -7.88
C ILE A 84 -0.53 -7.77 -7.50
N LYS A 85 -1.73 -8.36 -7.58
CA LYS A 85 -2.99 -7.67 -7.26
C LYS A 85 -3.13 -7.32 -5.78
N LYS A 86 -2.39 -8.01 -4.89
CA LYS A 86 -2.36 -7.70 -3.45
C LYS A 86 -1.37 -6.59 -3.09
N PHE A 87 -0.64 -6.08 -4.07
CA PHE A 87 0.37 -5.05 -3.90
C PHE A 87 0.06 -3.81 -4.74
N MET A 88 0.72 -2.72 -4.40
CA MET A 88 0.61 -1.45 -5.10
C MET A 88 1.93 -0.69 -5.05
N LEU A 89 2.12 0.20 -6.02
CA LEU A 89 3.24 1.13 -6.08
C LEU A 89 2.84 2.47 -5.46
N LEU A 90 3.68 2.99 -4.57
CA LEU A 90 3.44 4.23 -3.85
C LEU A 90 4.71 5.08 -3.85
N PHE A 91 4.57 6.38 -4.05
CA PHE A 91 5.59 7.35 -3.69
C PHE A 91 5.63 7.54 -2.17
N GLU A 92 6.75 8.02 -1.65
CA GLU A 92 7.01 8.10 -0.21
C GLU A 92 5.92 8.86 0.55
N SER A 93 5.41 9.96 -0.03
CA SER A 93 4.34 10.76 0.58
C SER A 93 3.04 9.97 0.72
N SER A 94 2.59 9.28 -0.33
CA SER A 94 1.38 8.45 -0.32
C SER A 94 1.51 7.28 0.64
N GLN A 95 2.68 6.64 0.68
CA GLN A 95 2.95 5.57 1.64
C GLN A 95 2.86 6.07 3.09
N ARG A 96 3.41 7.25 3.38
CA ARG A 96 3.31 7.86 4.71
C ARG A 96 1.86 8.19 5.08
N LYS A 97 1.07 8.73 4.16
CA LYS A 97 -0.36 9.00 4.38
C LYS A 97 -1.15 7.71 4.65
N LYS A 98 -0.93 6.67 3.83
CA LYS A 98 -1.52 5.34 4.02
C LYS A 98 -1.18 4.77 5.39
N SER A 99 0.10 4.72 5.74
CA SER A 99 0.57 4.21 7.03
C SER A 99 -0.05 4.97 8.20
N PHE A 100 0.03 6.30 8.18
CA PHE A 100 -0.52 7.16 9.22
C PHE A 100 -2.02 6.93 9.45
N SER A 101 -2.78 6.79 8.37
CA SER A 101 -4.23 6.57 8.45
C SER A 101 -4.57 5.16 8.89
N CYS A 102 -3.89 4.14 8.34
CA CYS A 102 -4.10 2.75 8.69
C CYS A 102 -3.78 2.48 10.17
N GLU A 103 -2.67 2.99 10.70
CA GLU A 103 -2.25 2.80 12.09
C GLU A 103 -3.26 3.34 13.12
N ARG A 104 -4.13 4.26 12.71
CA ARG A 104 -5.19 4.86 13.54
C ARG A 104 -6.57 4.28 13.26
N CYS A 105 -6.70 3.44 12.23
CA CYS A 105 -7.97 2.84 11.85
C CYS A 105 -8.39 1.76 12.87
N ARG A 106 -9.67 1.70 13.22
CA ARG A 106 -10.19 0.69 14.16
C ARG A 106 -10.02 -0.74 13.63
N ASN A 107 -10.10 -0.94 12.31
CA ASN A 107 -9.83 -2.24 11.71
C ASN A 107 -8.38 -2.67 11.94
N PHE A 108 -7.44 -1.75 11.79
CA PHE A 108 -6.05 -2.01 12.13
C PHE A 108 -5.89 -2.22 13.65
N LEU A 109 -6.44 -1.37 14.51
CA LEU A 109 -6.16 -1.48 15.94
C LEU A 109 -6.85 -2.67 16.63
N LYS A 110 -7.99 -3.16 16.10
CA LYS A 110 -8.85 -4.11 16.82
C LYS A 110 -9.34 -5.29 15.98
N PHE A 111 -9.95 -5.03 14.83
CA PHE A 111 -10.75 -6.06 14.15
C PHE A 111 -9.95 -6.99 13.25
N ARG A 112 -8.93 -6.45 12.55
CA ARG A 112 -8.08 -7.18 11.60
C ARG A 112 -8.88 -7.92 10.52
N GLU A 113 -9.95 -7.31 10.02
CA GLU A 113 -10.81 -7.89 8.97
C GLU A 113 -10.33 -7.46 7.57
N PRO A 114 -9.83 -8.39 6.72
CA PRO A 114 -9.38 -8.04 5.38
C PRO A 114 -10.48 -7.46 4.50
N SER A 115 -11.74 -7.90 4.68
CA SER A 115 -12.91 -7.41 3.94
C SER A 115 -13.13 -5.90 4.14
N VAL A 116 -12.93 -5.37 5.34
CA VAL A 116 -13.00 -3.93 5.63
C VAL A 116 -11.87 -3.17 4.92
N CYS A 117 -10.67 -3.76 4.81
CA CYS A 117 -9.64 -3.16 3.97
C CYS A 117 -9.99 -3.24 2.48
N GLY A 118 -10.72 -4.28 2.06
CA GLY A 118 -11.17 -4.52 0.70
C GLY A 118 -12.00 -3.38 0.08
N THR A 119 -12.66 -2.56 0.90
CA THR A 119 -13.44 -1.40 0.43
C THR A 119 -12.85 -0.06 0.91
N CYS A 120 -11.61 -0.06 1.41
CA CYS A 120 -10.92 1.13 1.91
C CYS A 120 -10.11 1.82 0.80
N TYR A 121 -10.17 3.16 0.76
CA TYR A 121 -9.37 3.99 -0.16
C TYR A 121 -7.89 3.65 -0.17
N TRP A 122 -7.30 3.40 0.99
CA TRP A 122 -5.87 3.13 1.11
C TRP A 122 -5.44 1.79 0.50
N ALA A 123 -6.38 0.86 0.28
CA ALA A 123 -6.10 -0.43 -0.33
C ALA A 123 -6.55 -0.45 -1.80
N PHE A 124 -7.71 0.12 -2.09
CA PHE A 124 -8.35 0.10 -3.40
C PHE A 124 -8.90 1.49 -3.75
N PRO A 125 -8.05 2.50 -4.00
CA PRO A 125 -8.48 3.86 -4.33
C PRO A 125 -9.38 3.93 -5.57
N GLU A 126 -9.30 2.93 -6.45
CA GLU A 126 -10.17 2.77 -7.62
C GLU A 126 -11.60 2.31 -7.31
N ALA A 127 -11.82 1.67 -6.15
CA ALA A 127 -13.07 1.01 -5.81
C ALA A 127 -13.26 0.95 -4.29
N TYR A 128 -13.53 2.11 -3.68
CA TYR A 128 -13.68 2.22 -2.22
C TYR A 128 -14.99 2.89 -1.80
N ASP A 129 -15.43 2.57 -0.59
CA ASP A 129 -16.62 3.15 0.03
C ASP A 129 -16.34 3.89 1.35
N HIS A 130 -15.09 3.85 1.82
CA HIS A 130 -14.68 4.55 3.03
C HIS A 130 -13.18 4.88 3.05
N ILE A 131 -12.81 5.79 3.95
CA ILE A 131 -11.40 6.04 4.31
C ILE A 131 -11.26 5.73 5.79
N ALA A 132 -10.48 4.70 6.12
CA ALA A 132 -10.26 4.26 7.50
C ALA A 132 -11.57 4.09 8.32
N MET A 133 -12.57 3.43 7.72
CA MET A 133 -13.93 3.21 8.27
C MET A 133 -14.78 4.48 8.46
N ARG A 134 -14.39 5.60 7.85
CA ARG A 134 -15.20 6.83 7.81
C ARG A 134 -15.82 6.98 6.42
N LYS A 135 -17.11 7.35 6.37
CA LYS A 135 -17.84 7.62 5.12
C LYS A 135 -17.34 8.94 4.50
N VAL A 136 -16.19 8.84 3.84
CA VAL A 136 -15.49 9.95 3.19
C VAL A 136 -15.17 9.53 1.76
N ARG A 137 -15.29 10.48 0.83
CA ARG A 137 -14.73 10.37 -0.53
C ARG A 137 -13.68 11.46 -0.68
N GLN A 138 -12.51 11.07 -1.16
CA GLN A 138 -11.41 11.93 -1.48
C GLN A 138 -11.07 11.75 -2.96
N LEU A 139 -10.77 12.88 -3.61
CA LEU A 139 -10.16 12.93 -4.92
C LEU A 139 -8.85 13.71 -4.74
N GLU A 140 -7.74 13.09 -5.10
CA GLU A 140 -6.43 13.74 -5.15
C GLU A 140 -6.03 13.85 -6.63
N LEU A 141 -5.69 15.05 -7.06
CA LEU A 141 -5.34 15.35 -8.46
C LEU A 141 -3.94 15.96 -8.48
N VAL A 142 -3.15 15.55 -9.46
CA VAL A 142 -1.83 16.11 -9.73
C VAL A 142 -1.79 16.50 -11.20
N TRP A 143 -1.32 17.71 -11.47
CA TRP A 143 -1.00 18.19 -12.82
C TRP A 143 0.52 18.13 -12.97
N GLN A 144 1.01 17.40 -13.97
CA GLN A 144 2.45 17.27 -14.24
C GLN A 144 2.81 17.91 -15.59
N ASP A 145 4.04 18.37 -15.69
CA ASP A 145 4.63 18.89 -16.94
C ASP A 145 3.71 19.93 -17.62
N GLU A 146 3.28 19.72 -18.88
CA GLU A 146 2.44 20.67 -19.61
C GLU A 146 1.07 20.93 -18.96
N GLU A 147 0.58 19.99 -18.15
CA GLU A 147 -0.67 20.15 -17.40
C GLU A 147 -0.54 21.22 -16.30
N ALA A 148 0.66 21.44 -15.76
CA ALA A 148 0.90 22.46 -14.74
C ALA A 148 0.65 23.87 -15.29
N ASP A 149 1.05 24.14 -16.54
CA ASP A 149 0.76 25.42 -17.18
C ASP A 149 -0.75 25.62 -17.39
N ALA A 150 -1.48 24.54 -17.71
CA ALA A 150 -2.93 24.59 -17.82
C ALA A 150 -3.57 24.88 -16.45
N PHE A 151 -3.09 24.24 -15.39
CA PHE A 151 -3.52 24.50 -14.02
C PHE A 151 -3.32 25.97 -13.65
N ASP A 152 -2.15 26.55 -13.91
CA ASP A 152 -1.86 27.94 -13.57
C ASP A 152 -2.75 28.94 -14.31
N ARG A 153 -2.99 28.71 -15.61
CA ARG A 153 -3.94 29.53 -16.39
C ARG A 153 -5.36 29.45 -15.83
N ILE A 154 -5.83 28.25 -15.47
CA ILE A 154 -7.16 28.04 -14.88
C ILE A 154 -7.24 28.72 -13.52
N LYS A 155 -6.21 28.57 -12.69
CA LYS A 155 -6.12 29.19 -11.36
C LYS A 155 -6.22 30.70 -11.45
N ALA A 156 -5.47 31.32 -12.36
CA ALA A 156 -5.48 32.77 -12.57
C ALA A 156 -6.88 33.26 -13.00
N LYS A 157 -7.55 32.53 -13.89
CA LYS A 157 -8.92 32.85 -14.31
C LYS A 157 -9.91 32.78 -13.15
N LEU A 158 -9.87 31.71 -12.35
CA LEU A 158 -10.78 31.52 -11.21
C LEU A 158 -10.53 32.54 -10.09
N ALA A 159 -9.27 32.93 -9.87
CA ALA A 159 -8.94 33.97 -8.91
C ALA A 159 -9.59 35.32 -9.25
N ALA A 160 -9.70 35.68 -10.53
CA ALA A 160 -10.43 36.87 -10.99
C ALA A 160 -11.94 36.79 -10.71
N GLU A 161 -12.48 35.58 -10.54
CA GLU A 161 -13.87 35.30 -10.17
C GLU A 161 -14.06 35.08 -8.65
N GLY A 162 -12.99 35.21 -7.85
CA GLY A 162 -13.03 34.97 -6.40
C GLY A 162 -13.22 33.50 -6.00
N ARG A 163 -12.83 32.55 -6.85
CA ARG A 163 -13.02 31.10 -6.66
C ARG A 163 -11.69 30.36 -6.66
N THR A 164 -11.64 29.23 -5.95
CA THR A 164 -10.51 28.29 -5.98
C THR A 164 -10.72 27.19 -7.02
N ILE A 165 -9.64 26.49 -7.41
CA ILE A 165 -9.73 25.35 -8.32
C ILE A 165 -10.54 24.22 -7.67
N GLU A 166 -10.38 24.00 -6.37
CA GLU A 166 -11.05 22.94 -5.62
C GLU A 166 -12.57 23.17 -5.60
N GLU A 167 -13.01 24.41 -5.41
CA GLU A 167 -14.42 24.78 -5.50
C GLU A 167 -14.96 24.59 -6.92
N ALA A 168 -14.21 25.01 -7.93
CA ALA A 168 -14.59 24.86 -9.33
C ALA A 168 -14.69 23.38 -9.73
N ALA A 169 -13.72 22.55 -9.35
CA ALA A 169 -13.71 21.12 -9.60
C ALA A 169 -14.88 20.40 -8.92
N LYS A 170 -15.14 20.69 -7.63
CA LYS A 170 -16.30 20.13 -6.92
C LYS A 170 -17.62 20.54 -7.56
N ALA A 171 -17.77 21.82 -7.89
CA ALA A 171 -18.97 22.33 -8.55
C ALA A 171 -19.20 21.63 -9.91
N LEU A 172 -18.14 21.49 -10.71
CA LEU A 172 -18.20 20.80 -12.00
C LEU A 172 -18.64 19.33 -11.83
N LEU A 173 -18.03 18.59 -10.91
CA LEU A 173 -18.39 17.18 -10.66
C LEU A 173 -19.84 17.03 -10.20
N LEU A 174 -20.34 17.95 -9.36
CA LEU A 174 -21.74 17.95 -8.93
C LEU A 174 -22.72 18.21 -10.08
N THR A 175 -22.29 18.78 -11.20
CA THR A 175 -23.17 18.92 -12.37
C THR A 175 -23.46 17.58 -13.07
N LEU A 176 -22.64 16.57 -12.84
CA LEU A 176 -22.78 15.23 -13.42
C LEU A 176 -23.74 14.33 -12.63
N ASP A 177 -24.11 14.73 -11.41
CA ASP A 177 -25.07 14.02 -10.54
C ASP A 177 -26.53 14.34 -10.89
N LYS A 178 -26.78 14.85 -12.11
CA LYS A 178 -28.09 15.31 -12.58
C LYS A 178 -28.73 14.33 -13.54
#